data_AF-A0A7J6ULW5-F1
#
_entry.id   AF-A0A7J6ULW5-F1
#
_cell.length_a   1.000
_cell.length_b   1.000
_cell.length_c   1.000
_cell.angle_alpha   90.00
_cell.angle_beta   90.00
_cell.angle_gamma   90.00
#
_symmetry.space_group_name_H-M   'P 1'
#
loop_
_entity.id
_entity.type
_entity.pdbx_description
1 polymer ?
#
loop_
_entity_poly.entity_id
_entity_poly.type
_entity_poly.pdbx_seq_one_letter_code
_entity_poly.pdbx_strand_id
1 'polypeptide(L)'
;VHTILISTQHSPEVSQEQIESDVMEYIIKPIVPKQYLDEDTIYHINPSKAFTIGGPHGDAGLTGRKIIIDTYGGWGAHGGGAFSGKDSTKASNSSVTLEPPCLVQVDRSAAYAARWAAKSLVHAGLCQRCLVQVSYAIGVVQPLSLFVDSFGSAMPGLSDEDLCDI
;
A
#
# COMPACT_ATOMS: atom_id res chain seq x y z
N VAL A 1 0.93 -15.27 -14.02
CA VAL A 1 1.26 -15.21 -12.58
C VAL A 1 2.13 -16.42 -12.32
N HIS A 2 3.33 -16.26 -11.78
CA HIS A 2 4.24 -17.40 -11.64
C HIS A 2 3.91 -18.28 -10.42
N THR A 3 3.58 -17.67 -9.28
CA THR A 3 3.34 -18.42 -8.03
C THR A 3 2.28 -17.73 -7.20
N ILE A 4 1.39 -18.53 -6.59
CA ILE A 4 0.38 -18.09 -5.63
C ILE A 4 0.60 -18.84 -4.31
N LEU A 5 0.63 -18.09 -3.22
CA LEU A 5 0.74 -18.60 -1.86
C LEU A 5 -0.45 -18.11 -1.04
N ILE A 6 -1.15 -19.04 -0.39
CA ILE A 6 -2.20 -18.75 0.59
C ILE A 6 -1.98 -19.63 1.80
N SER A 7 -1.86 -19.00 2.99
CA SER A 7 -1.90 -19.68 4.27
C SER A 7 -3.08 -19.10 5.06
N THR A 8 -4.10 -19.92 5.28
CA THR A 8 -5.33 -19.52 5.98
C THR A 8 -5.56 -20.38 7.21
N GLN A 9 -5.96 -19.73 8.32
CA GLN A 9 -6.37 -20.45 9.52
C GLN A 9 -7.67 -21.21 9.25
N HIS A 10 -7.81 -22.41 9.79
CA HIS A 10 -8.99 -23.26 9.55
C HIS A 10 -9.44 -24.03 10.79
N SER A 11 -10.67 -24.56 10.75
CA SER A 11 -11.17 -25.50 11.76
C SER A 11 -10.39 -26.82 11.69
N PRO A 12 -10.11 -27.48 12.84
CA PRO A 12 -9.47 -28.80 12.86
C PRO A 12 -10.29 -29.90 12.16
N GLU A 13 -11.57 -29.67 11.90
CA GLU A 13 -12.48 -30.63 11.26
C GLU A 13 -12.33 -30.66 9.72
N VAL A 14 -11.66 -29.66 9.13
CA VAL A 14 -11.54 -29.54 7.67
C VAL A 14 -10.24 -30.21 7.20
N SER A 15 -10.35 -31.05 6.16
CA SER A 15 -9.20 -31.70 5.55
C SER A 15 -8.39 -30.73 4.68
N GLN A 16 -7.10 -31.04 4.50
CA GLN A 16 -6.23 -30.27 3.60
C GLN A 16 -6.75 -30.27 2.15
N GLU A 17 -7.27 -31.40 1.67
CA GLU A 17 -7.84 -31.53 0.31
C GLU A 17 -9.05 -30.60 0.12
N GLN A 18 -9.91 -30.50 1.14
CA GLN A 18 -11.05 -29.59 1.11
C GLN A 18 -10.58 -28.14 1.05
N ILE A 19 -9.58 -27.76 1.87
CA ILE A 19 -9.00 -26.40 1.87
C ILE A 19 -8.41 -26.07 0.50
N GLU A 20 -7.64 -26.98 -0.10
CA GLU A 20 -7.04 -26.77 -1.41
C GLU A 20 -8.09 -26.57 -2.50
N SER A 21 -9.12 -27.43 -2.51
CA SER A 21 -10.25 -27.32 -3.44
C SER A 21 -11.01 -26.00 -3.27
N ASP A 22 -11.34 -25.63 -2.04
CA ASP A 22 -12.14 -24.44 -1.74
C ASP A 22 -11.37 -23.15 -2.01
N VAL A 23 -10.09 -23.08 -1.63
CA VAL A 23 -9.23 -21.93 -1.93
C VAL A 23 -9.08 -21.77 -3.44
N MET A 24 -8.94 -22.87 -4.18
CA MET A 24 -8.86 -22.81 -5.63
C MET A 24 -10.17 -22.30 -6.26
N GLU A 25 -11.30 -22.89 -5.89
CA GLU A 25 -12.60 -22.61 -6.51
C GLU A 25 -13.20 -21.27 -6.10
N TYR A 26 -13.14 -20.94 -4.82
CA TYR A 26 -13.83 -19.78 -4.26
C TYR A 26 -12.93 -18.56 -4.06
N ILE A 27 -11.61 -18.69 -4.14
CA ILE A 27 -10.67 -17.57 -3.93
C ILE A 27 -9.79 -17.33 -5.15
N ILE A 28 -9.02 -18.31 -5.62
CA ILE A 28 -8.03 -18.08 -6.67
C ILE A 28 -8.71 -17.85 -8.02
N LYS A 29 -9.55 -18.78 -8.48
CA LYS A 29 -10.23 -18.67 -9.79
C LYS A 29 -11.12 -17.43 -9.93
N PRO A 30 -11.87 -16.99 -8.89
CA PRO A 30 -12.70 -15.80 -9.01
C PRO A 30 -11.91 -14.48 -9.01
N ILE A 31 -10.74 -14.45 -8.37
CA ILE A 31 -9.96 -13.22 -8.18
C ILE A 31 -8.89 -13.03 -9.25
N VAL A 32 -8.21 -14.10 -9.65
CA VAL A 32 -7.12 -14.02 -10.63
C VAL A 32 -7.67 -14.23 -12.04
N PRO A 33 -7.55 -13.25 -12.96
CA PRO A 33 -8.02 -13.40 -14.32
C PRO A 33 -7.39 -14.61 -15.01
N LYS A 34 -8.22 -15.40 -15.72
CA LYS A 34 -7.81 -16.66 -16.35
C LYS A 34 -6.62 -16.50 -17.29
N GLN A 35 -6.48 -15.37 -17.98
CA GLN A 35 -5.34 -15.15 -18.89
C GLN A 35 -3.97 -15.08 -18.19
N TYR A 36 -3.95 -14.98 -16.86
CA TYR A 36 -2.72 -14.97 -16.07
C TYR A 36 -2.44 -16.29 -15.36
N LEU A 37 -3.29 -17.30 -15.53
CA LEU A 37 -3.12 -18.64 -14.97
C LEU A 37 -2.86 -19.63 -16.11
N ASP A 38 -1.87 -20.48 -15.92
CA ASP A 38 -1.45 -21.50 -16.87
C ASP A 38 -1.07 -22.79 -16.15
N GLU A 39 -0.67 -23.80 -16.91
CA GLU A 39 -0.28 -25.12 -16.40
C GLU A 39 1.01 -25.07 -15.57
N ASP A 40 1.84 -24.04 -15.77
CA ASP A 40 3.11 -23.82 -15.07
C ASP A 40 2.95 -23.00 -13.78
N THR A 41 1.76 -22.48 -13.50
CA THR A 41 1.49 -21.67 -12.32
C THR A 41 1.63 -22.52 -11.05
N ILE A 42 2.52 -22.09 -10.14
CA ILE A 42 2.81 -22.83 -8.90
C ILE A 42 1.83 -22.41 -7.80
N TYR A 43 1.19 -23.38 -7.16
CA TYR A 43 0.27 -23.16 -6.04
C TYR A 43 0.82 -23.71 -4.73
N HIS A 44 0.92 -22.85 -3.72
CA HIS A 44 1.21 -23.21 -2.34
C HIS A 44 0.00 -22.85 -1.48
N ILE A 45 -0.86 -23.83 -1.21
CA ILE A 45 -2.06 -23.63 -0.39
C ILE A 45 -1.87 -24.38 0.93
N ASN A 46 -1.87 -23.65 2.04
CA ASN A 46 -1.55 -24.14 3.39
C ASN A 46 -0.32 -25.08 3.40
N PRO A 47 0.87 -24.64 2.95
CA PRO A 47 2.05 -25.52 2.87
C PRO A 47 2.50 -26.08 4.22
N SER A 48 2.18 -25.40 5.34
CA SER A 48 2.41 -25.90 6.70
C SER A 48 1.41 -26.99 7.12
N LYS A 49 0.39 -27.26 6.29
CA LYS A 49 -0.77 -28.11 6.54
C LYS A 49 -1.62 -27.58 7.69
N ALA A 50 -1.27 -27.92 8.92
CA ALA A 50 -2.04 -27.55 10.09
C ALA A 50 -1.86 -26.07 10.45
N PHE A 51 -2.92 -25.28 10.29
CA PHE A 51 -3.00 -23.91 10.79
C PHE A 51 -4.33 -23.71 11.55
N THR A 52 -4.47 -24.40 12.68
CA THR A 52 -5.69 -24.37 13.50
C THR A 52 -5.63 -23.32 14.61
N ILE A 53 -4.45 -23.06 15.16
CA ILE A 53 -4.19 -22.00 16.15
C ILE A 53 -3.63 -20.78 15.42
N GLY A 54 -4.28 -19.63 15.57
CA GLY A 54 -3.90 -18.38 14.91
C GLY A 54 -4.41 -17.16 15.67
N GLY A 55 -4.40 -16.01 15.01
CA GLY A 55 -4.71 -14.73 15.65
C GLY A 55 -3.70 -14.37 16.76
N PRO A 56 -4.10 -13.53 17.74
CA PRO A 56 -3.21 -13.10 18.82
C PRO A 56 -2.67 -14.22 19.72
N HIS A 57 -3.30 -15.41 19.69
CA HIS A 57 -2.79 -16.58 20.39
C HIS A 57 -1.51 -17.11 19.70
N GLY A 58 -1.46 -17.10 18.37
CA GLY A 58 -0.34 -17.61 17.60
C GLY A 58 0.80 -16.62 17.37
N ASP A 59 0.51 -15.31 17.31
CA ASP A 59 1.50 -14.27 17.03
C ASP A 59 1.07 -12.91 17.59
N ALA A 60 2.01 -12.16 18.18
CA ALA A 60 1.73 -10.86 18.77
C ALA A 60 1.59 -9.79 17.68
N GLY A 61 0.46 -9.10 17.65
CA GLY A 61 0.18 -8.01 16.71
C GLY A 61 0.47 -6.62 17.29
N LEU A 62 1.04 -5.73 16.47
CA LEU A 62 1.19 -4.30 16.79
C LEU A 62 0.75 -3.43 15.61
N THR A 63 0.15 -2.28 15.92
CA THR A 63 -0.21 -1.26 14.93
C THR A 63 1.02 -0.80 14.14
N GLY A 64 0.87 -0.63 12.82
CA GLY A 64 1.96 -0.11 11.97
C GLY A 64 3.05 -1.13 11.63
N ARG A 65 2.79 -2.43 11.79
CA ARG A 65 3.75 -3.50 11.41
C ARG A 65 3.53 -4.09 10.01
N LYS A 66 2.57 -3.56 9.25
CA LYS A 66 2.22 -4.02 7.90
C LYS A 66 2.22 -2.87 6.87
N ILE A 67 3.05 -1.85 7.06
CA ILE A 67 3.06 -0.62 6.25
C ILE A 67 3.27 -0.83 4.74
N ILE A 68 4.01 -1.88 4.34
CA ILE A 68 4.20 -2.21 2.92
C ILE A 68 2.96 -2.90 2.33
N ILE A 69 2.21 -3.64 3.14
CA ILE A 69 0.91 -4.20 2.75
C ILE A 69 -0.13 -3.08 2.62
N ASP A 70 -0.11 -2.11 3.55
CA ASP A 70 -1.01 -0.96 3.54
C ASP A 70 -0.79 0.00 2.35
N THR A 71 0.34 -0.14 1.64
CA THR A 71 0.73 0.75 0.54
C THR A 71 0.77 0.03 -0.80
N TYR A 72 1.96 -0.29 -1.29
CA TYR A 72 2.18 -0.63 -2.71
C TYR A 72 2.86 -1.99 -2.89
N GLY A 73 2.89 -2.84 -1.85
CA GLY A 73 3.40 -4.21 -1.97
C GLY A 73 4.88 -4.29 -2.36
N GLY A 74 5.67 -3.29 -1.99
CA GLY A 74 7.10 -3.18 -2.31
C GLY A 74 7.42 -2.37 -3.56
N TRP A 75 6.41 -1.99 -4.36
CA TRP A 75 6.59 -1.08 -5.49
C TRP A 75 6.69 0.38 -5.03
N GLY A 76 7.42 1.21 -5.79
CA GLY A 76 7.62 2.61 -5.45
C GLY A 76 8.54 2.78 -4.23
N ALA A 77 8.08 3.49 -3.21
CA ALA A 77 8.83 3.75 -1.99
C ALA A 77 7.91 3.93 -0.78
N HIS A 78 8.49 3.96 0.43
CA HIS A 78 7.78 4.19 1.68
C HIS A 78 8.58 5.11 2.61
N GLY A 79 7.94 6.14 3.19
CA GLY A 79 8.60 7.11 4.08
C GLY A 79 8.83 6.62 5.53
N GLY A 80 8.26 5.46 5.88
CA GLY A 80 8.45 4.78 7.17
C GLY A 80 7.31 4.99 8.18
N GLY A 81 6.50 6.03 8.02
CA GLY A 81 5.37 6.32 8.91
C GLY A 81 4.19 5.35 8.74
N ALA A 82 3.72 4.77 9.84
CA ALA A 82 2.46 4.01 9.86
C ALA A 82 1.23 4.93 9.74
N PHE A 83 0.10 4.42 9.22
CA PHE A 83 -1.14 5.19 9.03
C PHE A 83 -2.17 5.02 10.17
N SER A 84 -2.45 3.77 10.56
CA SER A 84 -3.49 3.46 11.54
C SER A 84 -3.18 4.02 12.92
N GLY A 85 -4.20 4.55 13.61
CA GLY A 85 -4.06 5.18 14.92
C GLY A 85 -3.62 6.65 14.89
N LYS A 86 -3.42 7.24 13.70
CA LYS A 86 -3.06 8.65 13.52
C LYS A 86 -4.22 9.45 12.93
N ASP A 87 -4.52 10.59 13.54
CA ASP A 87 -5.46 11.56 13.00
C ASP A 87 -4.83 12.32 11.80
N SER A 88 -5.67 13.05 11.06
CA SER A 88 -5.26 13.72 9.83
C SER A 88 -4.86 15.18 10.03
N THR A 89 -4.37 15.57 11.22
CA THR A 89 -4.10 16.98 11.54
C THR A 89 -3.26 17.66 10.47
N LYS A 90 -3.76 18.80 10.01
CA LYS A 90 -3.04 19.72 9.13
C LYS A 90 -2.12 20.57 9.98
N ALA A 91 -0.95 20.93 9.44
CA ALA A 91 -0.24 22.11 9.90
C ALA A 91 -1.14 23.32 9.61
N SER A 92 -1.92 23.76 10.61
CA SER A 92 -2.81 24.91 10.44
C SER A 92 -2.09 26.15 10.97
N ASN A 93 -2.06 27.21 10.17
CA ASN A 93 -1.61 28.56 10.58
C ASN A 93 -2.69 29.31 11.38
N SER A 94 -3.64 28.59 12.00
CA SER A 94 -4.73 29.25 12.69
C SER A 94 -4.23 29.77 14.04
N SER A 95 -4.01 31.08 14.11
CA SER A 95 -3.79 31.85 15.34
C SER A 95 -5.03 31.90 16.27
N VAL A 96 -6.04 31.04 16.03
CA VAL A 96 -7.36 31.10 16.66
C VAL A 96 -7.59 29.99 17.70
N THR A 97 -6.66 29.04 17.86
CA THR A 97 -6.76 28.01 18.92
C THR A 97 -5.71 28.25 20.00
N LEU A 98 -6.17 28.39 21.25
CA LEU A 98 -5.33 28.43 22.47
C LEU A 98 -4.68 27.07 22.80
N GLU A 99 -4.89 26.06 21.95
CA GLU A 99 -4.27 24.76 22.04
C GLU A 99 -2.80 24.84 21.57
N PRO A 100 -1.84 24.18 22.26
CA PRO A 100 -0.46 24.13 21.79
C PRO A 100 -0.43 23.60 20.36
N PRO A 101 0.56 24.01 19.52
CA PRO A 101 0.66 23.52 18.15
C PRO A 101 0.64 22.00 18.15
N CYS A 102 -0.47 21.40 17.72
CA CYS A 102 -0.56 19.95 17.66
C CYS A 102 0.59 19.45 16.79
N LEU A 103 1.31 18.45 17.30
CA LEU A 103 2.29 17.67 16.55
C LEU A 103 1.66 17.30 15.20
N VAL A 104 2.16 17.89 14.12
CA VAL A 104 1.61 17.67 12.78
C VAL A 104 2.00 16.26 12.35
N GLN A 105 1.05 15.34 12.42
CA GLN A 105 1.24 13.96 11.94
C GLN A 105 0.95 13.89 10.44
N VAL A 106 1.96 14.22 9.65
CA VAL A 106 1.85 14.23 8.17
C VAL A 106 1.90 12.83 7.54
N ASP A 107 2.34 11.81 8.28
CA ASP A 107 2.59 10.47 7.73
C ASP A 107 1.41 9.92 6.91
N ARG A 108 0.18 10.14 7.38
CA ARG A 108 -1.03 9.67 6.73
C ARG A 108 -1.52 10.65 5.65
N SER A 109 -1.66 11.93 6.00
CA SER A 109 -2.26 12.93 5.12
C SER A 109 -1.38 13.21 3.89
N ALA A 110 -0.07 13.31 4.07
CA ALA A 110 0.87 13.55 2.99
C ALA A 110 1.01 12.33 2.07
N ALA A 111 1.05 11.10 2.62
CA ALA A 111 1.06 9.88 1.81
C ALA A 111 -0.21 9.76 0.95
N TYR A 112 -1.37 10.15 1.48
CA TYR A 112 -2.63 10.14 0.73
C TYR A 112 -2.66 11.22 -0.36
N ALA A 113 -2.11 12.41 -0.07
CA ALA A 113 -1.96 13.47 -1.08
C ALA A 113 -1.01 13.05 -2.21
N ALA A 114 0.14 12.45 -1.88
CA ALA A 114 1.08 11.92 -2.87
C ALA A 114 0.44 10.81 -3.73
N ARG A 115 -0.35 9.92 -3.12
CA ARG A 115 -1.15 8.92 -3.87
C ARG A 115 -2.12 9.59 -4.83
N TRP A 116 -2.81 10.63 -4.39
CA TRP A 116 -3.76 11.35 -5.23
C TRP A 116 -3.06 12.03 -6.41
N ALA A 117 -1.94 12.72 -6.17
CA ALA A 117 -1.13 13.33 -7.22
C ALA A 117 -0.64 12.29 -8.25
N ALA A 118 0.02 11.22 -7.80
CA ALA A 118 0.52 10.17 -8.68
C ALA A 118 -0.59 9.52 -9.52
N LYS A 119 -1.76 9.26 -8.91
CA LYS A 119 -2.93 8.70 -9.63
C LYS A 119 -3.48 9.68 -10.66
N SER A 120 -3.52 10.97 -10.35
CA SER A 120 -4.03 12.01 -11.25
C SER A 120 -3.13 12.20 -12.47
N LEU A 121 -1.79 12.22 -12.28
CA LEU A 121 -0.83 12.33 -13.39
C LEU A 121 -0.96 11.16 -14.37
N VAL A 122 -1.08 9.93 -13.86
CA VAL A 122 -1.30 8.74 -14.70
C VAL A 122 -2.68 8.76 -15.36
N HIS A 123 -3.72 9.17 -14.62
CA HIS A 123 -5.08 9.26 -15.17
C HIS A 123 -5.20 10.29 -16.30
N ALA A 124 -4.48 11.41 -16.20
CA ALA A 124 -4.41 12.44 -17.22
C ALA A 124 -3.59 12.02 -18.47
N GLY A 125 -2.96 10.84 -18.44
CA GLY A 125 -2.13 10.35 -19.55
C GLY A 125 -0.77 11.05 -19.66
N LEU A 126 -0.35 11.78 -18.63
CA LEU A 126 0.92 12.51 -18.63
C LEU A 126 2.13 11.59 -18.40
N CYS A 127 1.91 10.42 -17.79
CA CYS A 127 2.89 9.36 -17.65
C CYS A 127 2.20 7.99 -17.50
N GLN A 128 2.94 6.89 -17.66
CA GLN A 128 2.40 5.54 -17.45
C GLN A 128 2.59 5.04 -16.01
N ARG A 129 3.64 5.52 -15.35
CA ARG A 129 4.01 5.21 -13.97
C ARG A 129 4.48 6.49 -13.30
N CYS A 130 4.22 6.62 -12.01
CA CYS A 130 4.63 7.80 -11.25
C CYS A 130 4.91 7.45 -9.79
N LEU A 131 6.03 7.94 -9.28
CA LEU A 131 6.36 8.03 -7.87
C LEU A 131 6.37 9.51 -7.47
N VAL A 132 5.69 9.84 -6.38
CA VAL A 132 5.68 11.18 -5.78
C VAL A 132 6.20 11.06 -4.35
N GLN A 133 7.15 11.92 -3.99
CA GLN A 133 7.67 12.06 -2.64
C GLN A 133 7.46 13.47 -2.14
N VAL A 134 7.03 13.60 -0.88
CA VAL A 134 6.88 14.87 -0.18
C VAL A 134 7.51 14.75 1.20
N SER A 135 8.17 15.81 1.66
CA SER A 135 8.77 15.87 3.01
C SER A 135 8.36 17.13 3.76
N TYR A 136 8.33 17.05 5.09
CA TYR A 136 7.93 18.15 5.97
C TYR A 136 8.86 18.28 7.17
N ALA A 137 8.94 19.49 7.72
CA ALA A 137 9.47 19.73 9.06
C ALA A 137 8.34 20.00 10.04
N ILE A 138 8.54 19.59 11.30
CA ILE A 138 7.60 19.89 12.38
C ILE A 138 7.39 21.40 12.52
N GLY A 139 6.12 21.82 12.58
CA GLY A 139 5.75 23.23 12.69
C GLY A 139 5.83 24.03 11.38
N VAL A 140 6.27 23.43 10.27
CA VAL A 140 6.30 24.09 8.95
C VAL A 140 5.11 23.62 8.12
N VAL A 141 4.28 24.56 7.68
CA VAL A 141 3.07 24.24 6.90
C VAL A 141 3.38 23.77 5.49
N GLN A 142 4.36 24.42 4.85
CA GLN A 142 4.75 24.10 3.48
C GLN A 142 5.69 22.89 3.46
N PRO A 143 5.61 22.03 2.42
CA PRO A 143 6.56 20.94 2.25
C PRO A 143 7.98 21.49 2.06
N LEU A 144 8.97 20.78 2.60
CA LEU A 144 10.38 21.10 2.41
C LEU A 144 10.88 20.68 1.03
N SER A 145 10.36 19.57 0.52
CA SER A 145 10.67 19.05 -0.81
C SER A 145 9.46 18.36 -1.41
N LEU A 146 9.38 18.45 -2.73
CA LEU A 146 8.50 17.68 -3.59
C LEU A 146 9.37 17.05 -4.69
N PHE A 147 9.10 15.79 -5.02
CA PHE A 147 9.84 15.06 -6.04
C PHE A 147 8.88 14.16 -6.81
N VAL A 148 9.04 14.14 -8.14
CA VAL A 148 8.27 13.32 -9.07
C VAL A 148 9.25 12.52 -9.93
N ASP A 149 8.97 11.24 -10.13
CA ASP A 149 9.70 10.33 -11.03
C ASP A 149 8.71 9.52 -11.84
N SER A 150 8.75 9.67 -13.17
CA SER A 150 7.87 8.91 -14.08
C SER A 150 8.48 7.58 -14.52
N PHE A 151 9.68 7.23 -14.05
CA PHE A 151 10.48 6.10 -14.51
C PHE A 151 10.75 6.16 -16.02
N GLY A 152 10.92 7.37 -16.56
CA GLY A 152 11.10 7.62 -17.99
C GLY A 152 9.85 7.35 -18.83
N SER A 153 8.66 7.35 -18.21
CA SER A 153 7.39 7.08 -18.89
C SER A 153 6.53 8.33 -19.13
N ALA A 154 7.11 9.51 -18.91
CA ALA A 154 6.48 10.79 -19.24
C ALA A 154 6.07 10.84 -20.72
N MET A 155 4.96 11.53 -20.99
CA MET A 155 4.48 11.80 -22.34
C MET A 155 5.57 12.54 -23.15
N PRO A 156 5.73 12.25 -24.46
CA PRO A 156 6.73 12.91 -25.28
C PRO A 156 6.64 14.44 -25.19
N GLY A 157 7.78 15.08 -24.90
CA GLY A 157 7.87 16.54 -24.73
C GLY A 157 7.71 17.02 -23.29
N LEU A 158 7.44 16.13 -22.33
CA LEU A 158 7.47 16.43 -20.90
C LEU A 158 8.65 15.75 -20.22
N SER A 159 9.21 16.43 -19.22
CA SER A 159 10.17 15.92 -18.26
C SER A 159 9.51 15.68 -16.90
N ASP A 160 10.20 15.00 -16.00
CA ASP A 160 9.72 14.82 -14.61
C ASP A 160 9.65 16.14 -13.84
N GLU A 161 10.43 17.15 -14.24
CA GLU A 161 10.35 18.51 -13.70
C GLU A 161 9.03 19.17 -14.11
N ASP A 162 8.65 19.07 -15.39
CA ASP A 162 7.36 19.57 -15.87
C ASP A 162 6.18 18.89 -15.15
N LEU A 163 6.29 17.58 -14.88
CA LEU A 163 5.28 16.84 -14.11
C LEU A 163 5.21 17.26 -12.64
N CYS A 164 6.30 17.77 -12.07
CA CYS A 164 6.34 18.27 -10.71
C CYS A 164 5.68 19.65 -10.58
N ASP A 165 5.73 20.45 -11.64
CA ASP A 165 5.12 21.79 -11.70
C ASP A 165 3.59 21.76 -11.93
N ILE A 166 3.08 20.70 -12.55
CA ILE A 166 1.64 20.47 -12.83
C ILE A 166 0.88 20.03 -11.56
#